data_AF-A0A1M5ERK1-F1
#
_entry.id   AF-A0A1M5ERK1-F1
#
_cell.length_a   1.000
_cell.length_b   1.000
_cell.length_c   1.000
_cell.angle_alpha   90.00
_cell.angle_beta   90.00
_cell.angle_gamma   90.00
#
_symmetry.space_group_name_H-M   'P 1'
#
loop_
_entity.id
_entity.type
_entity.pdbx_description
1 polymer ?
#
loop_
_entity_poly.entity_id
_entity_poly.type
_entity_poly.pdbx_seq_one_letter_code
_entity_poly.pdbx_strand_id
1 'polypeptide(L)'
;MSALYISMNKEYLLEIIKNKVSEKIRKFENLIAETRESNNDTKSSMGDKYETGREMLQQEINNLQRQLNEALNQQNALQKITAEPLSKVQNGALVKTDKGLFYISASVGEIIVDNRKIMTVSAESPLVKAMNGLVKKQTFFINNVTQVIEEIW
;
A
#
# COMPACT_ATOMS: atom_id res chain seq x y z
N MET A 1 5.66 37.02 -10.59
CA MET A 1 5.07 35.84 -11.27
C MET A 1 5.57 34.60 -10.55
N SER A 2 5.22 34.48 -9.27
CA SER A 2 4.22 33.55 -8.71
C SER A 2 4.82 32.15 -8.54
N ALA A 3 5.25 31.88 -7.31
CA ALA A 3 5.54 30.54 -6.79
C ALA A 3 4.41 29.61 -7.24
N LEU A 4 4.76 28.72 -8.18
CA LEU A 4 3.84 27.87 -8.90
C LEU A 4 3.17 26.92 -7.91
N TYR A 5 1.93 27.25 -7.58
CA TYR A 5 0.96 26.40 -6.89
C TYR A 5 0.74 25.16 -7.76
N ILE A 6 1.55 24.13 -7.58
CA ILE A 6 1.12 22.77 -7.87
C ILE A 6 0.77 22.20 -6.49
N SER A 7 -0.41 22.59 -6.01
CA SER A 7 -1.09 21.82 -4.98
C SER A 7 -1.30 20.44 -5.59
N MET A 8 -0.41 19.52 -5.25
CA MET A 8 -0.50 18.13 -5.68
C MET A 8 -1.87 17.62 -5.24
N ASN A 9 -2.73 17.30 -6.21
CA ASN A 9 -4.13 16.99 -5.95
C ASN A 9 -4.21 15.66 -5.18
N LYS A 10 -4.39 15.74 -3.86
CA LYS A 10 -4.43 14.57 -2.97
C LYS A 10 -5.63 13.68 -3.29
N GLU A 11 -6.74 14.24 -3.76
CA GLU A 11 -7.89 13.48 -4.25
C GLU A 11 -7.48 12.56 -5.40
N TYR A 12 -6.75 13.09 -6.39
CA TYR A 12 -6.25 12.32 -7.53
C TYR A 12 -5.26 11.25 -7.11
N LEU A 13 -4.32 11.56 -6.21
CA LEU A 13 -3.41 10.55 -5.66
C LEU A 13 -4.16 9.44 -4.94
N LEU A 14 -5.14 9.80 -4.11
CA LEU A 14 -5.95 8.86 -3.36
C LEU A 14 -6.76 7.96 -4.30
N GLU A 15 -7.28 8.50 -5.40
CA GLU A 15 -7.98 7.73 -6.45
C GLU A 15 -7.06 6.70 -7.10
N ILE A 16 -5.84 7.10 -7.51
CA ILE A 16 -4.85 6.17 -8.06
C ILE A 16 -4.57 5.02 -7.07
N ILE A 17 -4.39 5.34 -5.79
CA ILE A 17 -4.10 4.34 -4.76
C ILE A 17 -5.30 3.40 -4.56
N LYS A 18 -6.51 3.94 -4.50
CA LYS A 18 -7.75 3.14 -4.39
C LYS A 18 -7.91 2.19 -5.57
N ASN A 19 -7.61 2.64 -6.79
CA ASN A 19 -7.67 1.80 -7.99
C ASN A 19 -6.65 0.67 -7.93
N LYS A 20 -5.39 0.95 -7.56
CA LYS A 20 -4.35 -0.08 -7.39
C LYS A 20 -4.71 -1.12 -6.34
N VAL A 21 -5.26 -0.71 -5.20
CA VAL A 21 -5.73 -1.65 -4.17
C VAL A 21 -6.89 -2.50 -4.69
N SER A 22 -7.84 -1.91 -5.40
CA SER A 22 -8.99 -2.62 -5.97
C SER A 22 -8.57 -3.64 -7.03
N GLU A 23 -7.61 -3.29 -7.90
CA GLU A 23 -7.00 -4.23 -8.85
C GLU A 23 -6.30 -5.39 -8.15
N LYS A 24 -5.56 -5.11 -7.07
CA LYS A 24 -4.88 -6.13 -6.25
C LYS A 24 -5.87 -7.09 -5.59
N ILE A 25 -6.99 -6.58 -5.06
CA ILE A 25 -8.07 -7.40 -4.50
C ILE A 25 -8.62 -8.34 -5.56
N ARG A 26 -9.06 -7.81 -6.71
CA ARG A 26 -9.60 -8.61 -7.82
C ARG A 26 -8.62 -9.68 -8.30
N LYS A 27 -7.33 -9.33 -8.38
CA LYS A 27 -6.28 -10.28 -8.75
C LYS A 27 -6.22 -11.47 -7.77
N PHE A 28 -6.24 -11.22 -6.46
CA PHE A 28 -6.20 -12.31 -5.49
C PHE A 28 -7.49 -13.13 -5.47
N GLU A 29 -8.65 -12.50 -5.63
CA GLU A 29 -9.93 -13.21 -5.76
C GLU A 29 -9.91 -14.18 -6.94
N ASN A 30 -9.43 -13.73 -8.10
CA ASN A 30 -9.28 -14.57 -9.30
C ASN A 30 -8.27 -15.71 -9.07
N LEU A 31 -7.09 -15.42 -8.52
CA LEU A 31 -6.09 -16.46 -8.23
C LEU A 31 -6.61 -17.53 -7.26
N ILE A 32 -7.41 -17.13 -6.26
CA ILE A 32 -8.05 -18.07 -5.34
C ILE A 32 -9.07 -18.95 -6.07
N ALA A 33 -9.88 -18.36 -6.96
CA ALA A 33 -10.86 -19.10 -7.76
C ALA A 33 -10.17 -20.12 -8.68
N GLU A 34 -9.18 -19.68 -9.46
CA GLU A 34 -8.39 -20.53 -10.36
C GLU A 34 -7.70 -21.68 -9.61
N THR A 35 -7.09 -21.38 -8.45
CA THR A 35 -6.42 -22.41 -7.63
C THR A 35 -7.42 -23.43 -7.10
N ARG A 36 -8.63 -23.02 -6.72
CA ARG A 36 -9.70 -23.93 -6.28
C ARG A 36 -10.23 -24.81 -7.41
N GLU A 37 -10.37 -24.27 -8.62
CA GLU A 37 -10.80 -25.03 -9.80
C GLU A 37 -9.77 -26.12 -10.16
N SER A 38 -8.47 -25.81 -10.12
CA SER A 38 -7.41 -26.80 -10.35
C SER A 38 -7.42 -27.99 -9.37
N ASN A 39 -7.93 -27.77 -8.15
CA ASN A 39 -8.10 -28.80 -7.12
C ASN A 39 -9.28 -29.75 -7.40
N ASN A 40 -10.26 -29.30 -8.18
CA ASN A 40 -11.42 -30.11 -8.55
C ASN A 40 -11.12 -31.02 -9.75
N ASP A 41 -10.37 -30.56 -10.75
CA ASP A 41 -10.01 -31.34 -11.93
C ASP A 41 -9.06 -32.52 -11.62
N THR A 42 -8.25 -32.39 -10.58
CA THR A 42 -7.37 -33.48 -10.13
C THR A 42 -8.14 -34.63 -9.50
N LYS A 43 -9.39 -34.46 -9.03
CA LYS A 43 -10.19 -35.48 -8.31
C LYS A 43 -10.53 -36.75 -9.13
N SER A 44 -10.38 -36.71 -10.45
CA SER A 44 -10.94 -37.74 -11.35
C SER A 44 -9.98 -38.87 -11.79
N SER A 45 -8.75 -39.00 -11.27
CA SER A 45 -7.78 -39.96 -11.87
C SER A 45 -6.97 -40.92 -10.99
N MET A 46 -6.43 -40.61 -9.79
CA MET A 46 -5.53 -41.56 -9.09
C MET A 46 -5.60 -41.53 -7.54
N GLY A 47 -5.17 -42.62 -6.88
CA GLY A 47 -5.19 -42.83 -5.42
C GLY A 47 -4.05 -42.14 -4.62
N ASP A 48 -3.57 -42.77 -3.53
CA ASP A 48 -2.69 -42.29 -2.42
C ASP A 48 -1.55 -41.27 -2.69
N LYS A 49 -1.16 -41.01 -3.93
CA LYS A 49 -0.21 -39.93 -4.31
C LYS A 49 -0.84 -38.52 -4.26
N TYR A 50 -2.09 -38.43 -3.83
CA TYR A 50 -2.96 -37.25 -3.90
C TYR A 50 -2.92 -36.35 -2.66
N GLU A 51 -2.49 -36.88 -1.52
CA GLU A 51 -2.63 -36.20 -0.23
C GLU A 51 -1.69 -34.98 -0.13
N THR A 52 -0.42 -35.14 -0.53
CA THR A 52 0.58 -34.05 -0.53
C THR A 52 0.25 -32.94 -1.55
N GLY A 53 -0.30 -33.29 -2.72
CA GLY A 53 -0.67 -32.32 -3.75
C GLY A 53 -1.84 -31.42 -3.32
N ARG A 54 -2.84 -32.00 -2.65
CA ARG A 54 -3.97 -31.26 -2.07
C ARG A 54 -3.53 -30.34 -0.95
N GLU A 55 -2.63 -30.81 -0.09
CA GLU A 55 -2.09 -29.98 1.00
C GLU A 55 -1.32 -28.77 0.47
N MET A 56 -0.50 -28.93 -0.58
CA MET A 56 0.21 -27.80 -1.20
C MET A 56 -0.74 -26.77 -1.82
N LEU A 57 -1.78 -27.21 -2.54
CA LEU A 57 -2.79 -26.29 -3.08
C LEU A 57 -3.55 -25.57 -1.97
N GLN A 58 -3.86 -26.26 -0.88
CA GLN A 58 -4.53 -25.65 0.27
C GLN A 58 -3.63 -24.62 0.98
N GLN A 59 -2.34 -24.89 1.11
CA GLN A 59 -1.37 -23.92 1.63
C GLN A 59 -1.29 -22.68 0.75
N GLU A 60 -1.30 -22.84 -0.57
CA GLU A 60 -1.29 -21.71 -1.50
C GLU A 60 -2.59 -20.89 -1.40
N ILE A 61 -3.75 -21.53 -1.33
CA ILE A 61 -5.03 -20.85 -1.09
C ILE A 61 -4.99 -20.06 0.22
N ASN A 62 -4.48 -20.65 1.30
CA ASN A 62 -4.37 -19.98 2.60
C ASN A 62 -3.44 -18.75 2.52
N ASN A 63 -2.33 -18.86 1.78
CA ASN A 63 -1.41 -17.75 1.54
C ASN A 63 -2.07 -16.62 0.73
N LEU A 64 -2.79 -16.95 -0.34
CA LEU A 64 -3.55 -15.98 -1.14
C LEU A 64 -4.64 -15.30 -0.32
N GLN A 65 -5.36 -16.03 0.52
CA GLN A 65 -6.38 -15.48 1.43
C GLN A 65 -5.77 -14.50 2.44
N ARG A 66 -4.58 -14.79 2.99
CA ARG A 66 -3.87 -13.85 3.86
C ARG A 66 -3.55 -12.54 3.11
N GLN A 67 -3.04 -12.64 1.88
CA GLN A 67 -2.72 -11.45 1.06
C GLN A 67 -3.98 -10.66 0.65
N LEU A 68 -5.09 -11.35 0.37
CA LEU A 68 -6.39 -10.72 0.12
C LEU A 68 -6.87 -9.93 1.36
N ASN A 69 -6.78 -10.53 2.55
CA ASN A 69 -7.15 -9.86 3.80
C ASN A 69 -6.29 -8.63 4.07
N GLU A 70 -5.00 -8.67 3.76
CA GLU A 70 -4.12 -7.50 3.83
C GLU A 70 -4.56 -6.39 2.86
N ALA A 71 -4.92 -6.74 1.62
CA ALA A 71 -5.41 -5.78 0.64
C ALA A 71 -6.77 -5.16 1.03
N LEU A 72 -7.67 -5.95 1.63
CA LEU A 72 -8.94 -5.46 2.18
C LEU A 72 -8.71 -4.51 3.36
N ASN A 73 -7.75 -4.82 4.24
CA ASN A 73 -7.35 -3.91 5.33
C ASN A 73 -6.77 -2.60 4.79
N GLN A 74 -5.98 -2.66 3.71
CA GLN A 74 -5.51 -1.47 3.00
C GLN A 74 -6.68 -0.65 2.45
N GLN A 75 -7.68 -1.28 1.82
CA GLN A 75 -8.88 -0.60 1.32
C GLN A 75 -9.65 0.10 2.45
N ASN A 76 -9.85 -0.58 3.58
CA ASN A 76 -10.51 -0.02 4.76
C ASN A 76 -9.73 1.17 5.35
N ALA A 77 -8.40 1.12 5.35
CA ALA A 77 -7.57 2.23 5.79
C ALA A 77 -7.72 3.46 4.87
N LEU A 78 -7.83 3.25 3.55
CA LEU A 78 -8.03 4.32 2.57
C LEU A 78 -9.40 5.00 2.69
N GLN A 79 -10.44 4.30 3.15
CA GLN A 79 -11.76 4.91 3.41
C GLN A 79 -11.73 5.97 4.51
N LYS A 80 -10.74 5.90 5.41
CA LYS A 80 -10.57 6.85 6.52
C LYS A 80 -9.74 8.08 6.15
N ILE A 81 -9.17 8.12 4.93
CA ILE A 81 -8.31 9.22 4.47
C ILE A 81 -9.17 10.26 3.75
N THR A 82 -9.05 11.51 4.18
CA THR A 82 -9.51 12.68 3.43
C THR A 82 -8.35 13.31 2.68
N ALA A 83 -8.66 14.07 1.63
CA ALA A 83 -7.65 14.80 0.86
C ALA A 83 -7.31 16.18 1.44
N GLU A 84 -7.95 16.52 2.57
CA GLU A 84 -7.73 17.78 3.29
C GLU A 84 -6.24 17.98 3.66
N PRO A 85 -5.78 19.24 3.66
CA PRO A 85 -4.44 19.58 4.10
C PRO A 85 -4.14 19.17 5.55
N LEU A 86 -2.97 18.61 5.80
CA LEU A 86 -2.50 18.23 7.13
C LEU A 86 -1.25 19.01 7.54
N SER A 87 -1.15 19.36 8.83
CA SER A 87 -0.01 20.12 9.39
C SER A 87 1.03 19.25 10.10
N LYS A 88 0.71 17.97 10.31
CA LYS A 88 1.57 16.97 10.98
C LYS A 88 1.57 15.68 10.19
N VAL A 89 2.67 14.94 10.31
CA VAL A 89 2.82 13.61 9.73
C VAL A 89 1.83 12.66 10.41
N GLN A 90 0.88 12.14 9.63
CA GLN A 90 -0.10 11.13 10.06
C GLN A 90 -0.71 10.44 8.83
N ASN A 91 -1.59 9.45 9.04
CA ASN A 91 -2.30 8.81 7.93
C ASN A 91 -3.08 9.85 7.10
N GLY A 92 -2.90 9.82 5.78
CA GLY A 92 -3.43 10.82 4.85
C GLY A 92 -2.50 12.00 4.56
N ALA A 93 -1.33 12.10 5.21
CA ALA A 93 -0.37 13.17 4.95
C ALA A 93 0.52 12.84 3.75
N LEU A 94 0.69 13.81 2.86
CA LEU A 94 1.73 13.85 1.86
C LEU A 94 2.91 14.61 2.44
N VAL A 95 4.04 13.93 2.58
CA VAL A 95 5.21 14.43 3.30
C VAL A 95 6.39 14.53 2.35
N LYS A 96 6.92 15.73 2.17
CA LYS A 96 8.20 15.93 1.51
C LYS A 96 9.31 15.99 2.53
N THR A 97 10.35 15.24 2.29
CA THR A 97 11.61 15.30 3.02
C THR A 97 12.75 15.67 2.07
N ASP A 98 13.93 15.91 2.62
CA ASP A 98 15.16 16.06 1.83
C ASP A 98 15.60 14.78 1.09
N LYS A 99 14.97 13.62 1.38
CA LYS A 99 15.26 12.33 0.74
C LYS A 99 14.21 11.86 -0.25
N GLY A 100 13.02 12.44 -0.23
CA GLY A 100 11.94 11.98 -1.08
C GLY A 100 10.56 12.45 -0.65
N LEU A 101 9.57 12.00 -1.41
CA LEU A 101 8.16 12.35 -1.26
C LEU A 101 7.36 11.11 -0.93
N PHE A 102 6.64 11.16 0.19
CA PHE A 102 5.96 10.03 0.78
C PHE A 102 4.48 10.35 0.97
N TYR A 103 3.59 9.46 0.53
CA TYR A 103 2.18 9.56 0.85
C TYR A 103 1.80 8.49 1.87
N ILE A 104 1.51 8.92 3.09
CA ILE A 104 1.16 8.05 4.21
C ILE A 104 -0.26 7.56 4.01
N SER A 105 -0.40 6.31 3.56
CA SER A 105 -1.66 5.73 3.10
C SER A 105 -1.53 4.20 3.01
N ALA A 106 -2.26 3.53 2.11
CA ALA A 106 -1.98 2.14 1.77
C ALA A 106 -0.68 2.04 0.97
N SER A 107 0.18 1.08 1.33
CA SER A 107 1.40 0.78 0.56
C SER A 107 1.06 0.02 -0.72
N VAL A 108 1.08 0.74 -1.85
CA VAL A 108 0.92 0.23 -3.21
C VAL A 108 2.18 0.43 -4.06
N GLY A 109 3.29 0.81 -3.42
CA GLY A 109 4.58 1.06 -4.07
C GLY A 109 4.73 2.52 -4.54
N GLU A 110 5.50 2.70 -5.60
CA GLU A 110 5.75 4.00 -6.21
C GLU A 110 4.59 4.39 -7.15
N ILE A 111 4.19 5.66 -7.09
CA ILE A 111 3.31 6.30 -8.06
C ILE A 111 4.07 7.47 -8.68
N ILE A 112 3.91 7.66 -9.99
CA ILE A 112 4.49 8.78 -10.72
C ILE A 112 3.37 9.70 -11.17
N VAL A 113 3.38 10.95 -10.69
CA VAL A 113 2.44 12.02 -11.11
C VAL A 113 3.26 13.26 -11.41
N ASP A 114 3.00 13.91 -12.55
CA ASP A 114 3.74 15.11 -12.99
C ASP A 114 5.27 14.93 -12.96
N ASN A 115 5.73 13.75 -13.36
CA ASN A 115 7.14 13.35 -13.35
C ASN A 115 7.80 13.34 -11.95
N ARG A 116 6.98 13.28 -10.88
CA ARG A 116 7.42 13.16 -9.49
C ARG A 116 7.14 11.76 -8.97
N LYS A 117 8.16 11.15 -8.38
CA LYS A 117 8.05 9.86 -7.70
C LYS A 117 7.48 10.06 -6.30
N ILE A 118 6.40 9.36 -6.01
CA ILE A 118 5.69 9.39 -4.73
C ILE A 118 5.69 7.97 -4.19
N MET A 119 6.36 7.76 -3.07
CA MET A 119 6.35 6.49 -2.38
C MET A 119 5.12 6.41 -1.48
N THR A 120 4.25 5.43 -1.71
CA THR A 120 3.11 5.18 -0.82
C THR A 120 3.55 4.29 0.33
N VAL A 121 3.31 4.70 1.57
CA VAL A 121 3.86 4.04 2.75
C VAL A 121 2.79 3.89 3.82
N SER A 122 2.70 2.70 4.43
CA SER A 122 1.76 2.47 5.52
C SER A 122 2.19 3.18 6.80
N ALA A 123 1.20 3.59 7.60
CA ALA A 123 1.41 4.19 8.92
C ALA A 123 2.23 3.29 9.86
N GLU A 124 2.15 1.97 9.67
CA GLU A 124 2.86 0.98 10.48
C GLU A 124 4.34 0.80 10.11
N SER A 125 4.80 1.36 8.99
CA SER A 125 6.18 1.23 8.54
C SER A 125 7.16 1.89 9.53
N PRO A 126 8.40 1.37 9.66
CA PRO A 126 9.43 2.01 10.48
C PRO A 126 9.68 3.47 10.11
N LEU A 127 9.65 3.78 8.80
CA LEU A 127 9.79 5.14 8.28
C LEU A 127 8.73 6.07 8.84
N VAL A 128 7.46 5.71 8.69
CA VAL A 128 6.36 6.55 9.17
C VAL A 128 6.38 6.63 10.69
N LYS A 129 6.65 5.53 11.40
CA LYS A 129 6.79 5.54 12.88
C LYS A 129 7.85 6.52 13.37
N ALA A 130 8.98 6.64 12.67
CA ALA A 130 10.05 7.58 13.03
C ALA A 130 9.67 9.05 12.84
N MET A 131 8.80 9.37 11.88
CA MET A 131 8.36 10.75 11.61
C MET A 131 6.95 11.09 12.10
N ASN A 132 6.19 10.12 12.62
CA ASN A 132 4.79 10.30 12.97
C ASN A 132 4.62 11.41 14.03
N GLY A 133 3.66 12.30 13.79
CA GLY A 133 3.36 13.45 14.65
C GLY A 133 4.31 14.64 14.48
N LEU A 134 5.42 14.49 13.75
CA LEU A 134 6.32 15.60 13.48
C LEU A 134 5.70 16.63 12.53
N VAL A 135 6.22 17.84 12.58
CA VAL A 135 5.81 18.98 11.75
C VAL A 135 6.95 19.47 10.87
N LYS A 136 6.64 20.39 9.95
CA LYS A 136 7.61 21.03 9.07
C LYS A 136 8.85 21.55 9.82
N LYS A 137 10.03 21.37 9.22
CA LYS A 137 11.38 21.68 9.74
C LYS A 137 11.89 20.80 10.88
N GLN A 138 11.09 19.85 11.39
CA GLN A 138 11.61 18.86 12.34
C GLN A 138 12.38 17.77 11.62
N THR A 139 13.25 17.09 12.37
CA THR A 139 14.08 15.99 11.88
C THR A 139 13.72 14.68 12.56
N PHE A 140 14.00 13.59 11.87
CA PHE A 140 13.90 12.24 12.42
C PHE A 140 15.08 11.41 11.95
N PHE A 141 15.36 10.33 12.67
CA PHE A 141 16.47 9.43 12.38
C PHE A 141 15.94 8.02 12.10
N ILE A 142 16.36 7.44 10.98
CA ILE A 142 16.01 6.07 10.61
C ILE A 142 17.12 5.47 9.74
N ASN A 143 17.40 4.18 9.92
CA ASN A 143 18.39 3.45 9.12
C ASN A 143 19.74 4.18 9.04
N ASN A 144 20.19 4.75 10.15
CA ASN A 144 21.44 5.52 10.24
C ASN A 144 21.47 6.83 9.43
N VAL A 145 20.31 7.32 9.01
CA VAL A 145 20.16 8.56 8.23
C VAL A 145 19.23 9.52 8.95
N THR A 146 19.69 10.76 9.14
CA THR A 146 18.84 11.88 9.55
C THR A 146 18.15 12.48 8.34
N GLN A 147 16.85 12.75 8.45
CA GLN A 147 16.05 13.41 7.43
C GLN A 147 15.31 14.61 8.03
N VAL A 148 14.99 15.60 7.20
CA VAL A 148 14.21 16.77 7.58
C VAL A 148 12.88 16.79 6.85
N ILE A 149 11.81 17.17 7.54
CA ILE A 149 10.51 17.38 6.92
C ILE A 149 10.49 18.78 6.28
N GLU A 150 10.46 18.82 4.96
CA GLU A 150 10.45 20.07 4.20
C GLU A 150 9.05 20.65 4.06
N GLU A 151 8.05 19.81 3.79
CA GLU A 151 6.66 20.21 3.59
C GLU A 151 5.71 19.08 3.99
N ILE A 152 4.50 19.46 4.42
CA ILE A 152 3.39 18.54 4.68
C ILE A 152 2.14 19.12 4.01
N TRP A 153 1.44 18.28 3.27
CA TRP A 153 0.11 18.54 2.72
C TRP A 153 -0.85 17.45 3.15
#